data_AF-A0A3D0DYM6-F1
#
_entry.id   AF-A0A3D0DYM6-F1
#
_cell.length_a   1.000
_cell.length_b   1.000
_cell.length_c   1.000
_cell.angle_alpha   90.00
_cell.angle_beta   90.00
_cell.angle_gamma   90.00
#
_symmetry.space_group_name_H-M   'P 1'
#
loop_
_entity.id
_entity.type
_entity.pdbx_description
1 polymer ?
#
loop_
_entity_poly.entity_id
_entity_poly.type
_entity_poly.pdbx_seq_one_letter_code
_entity_poly.pdbx_strand_id
1 'polypeptide(L)'
;MDTHKKNREHISALCDDALPKDDLELAGAALRTADGSQAWEVYHLIGDMLRTAETPPLSGGFSARLAARLAAEPLHPRRSTAGEGEVAKPMALAASSPSS
;
A
#
# COMPACT_ATOMS: atom_id res chain seq x y z
N MET A 1 2.99 -11.92 -25.60
CA MET A 1 2.09 -12.14 -24.45
C MET A 1 1.32 -10.85 -24.24
N ASP A 2 0.03 -10.93 -23.98
CA ASP A 2 -0.81 -9.74 -23.77
C ASP A 2 -0.37 -9.00 -22.49
N THR A 3 -0.18 -7.68 -22.57
CA THR A 3 0.29 -6.85 -21.46
C THR A 3 -0.68 -6.86 -20.29
N HIS A 4 -2.00 -6.87 -20.55
CA HIS A 4 -3.00 -6.95 -19.48
C HIS A 4 -2.92 -8.29 -18.76
N LYS A 5 -2.72 -9.39 -19.52
CA LYS A 5 -2.52 -10.71 -18.91
C LYS A 5 -1.32 -10.73 -17.97
N LYS A 6 -0.17 -10.21 -18.41
CA LYS A 6 1.05 -10.19 -17.58
C LYS A 6 0.88 -9.32 -16.33
N ASN A 7 0.21 -8.18 -16.46
CA ASN A 7 -0.10 -7.32 -15.31
C ASN A 7 -0.97 -8.08 -14.28
N ARG A 8 -2.01 -8.77 -14.73
CA ARG A 8 -2.88 -9.56 -13.83
C ARG A 8 -2.15 -10.71 -13.15
N GLU A 9 -1.19 -11.34 -13.83
CA GLU A 9 -0.33 -12.36 -13.21
C GLU A 9 0.53 -11.77 -12.08
N HIS A 10 1.12 -10.59 -12.26
CA HIS A 10 1.85 -9.89 -11.20
C HIS A 10 0.95 -9.49 -10.03
N ILE A 11 -0.28 -9.03 -10.30
CA ILE A 11 -1.27 -8.74 -9.23
C ILE A 11 -1.63 -10.01 -8.47
N SER A 12 -1.90 -11.13 -9.16
CA SER A 12 -2.20 -12.40 -8.50
C SER A 12 -1.05 -12.86 -7.60
N ALA A 13 0.19 -12.82 -8.11
CA ALA A 13 1.37 -13.19 -7.34
C ALA A 13 1.56 -12.28 -6.12
N LEU A 14 1.23 -10.99 -6.23
CA LEU A 14 1.27 -10.04 -5.12
C LEU A 14 0.19 -10.34 -4.06
N CYS A 15 -1.03 -10.71 -4.46
CA CYS A 15 -2.11 -11.07 -3.53
C CYS A 15 -1.77 -12.32 -2.69
N ASP A 16 -1.03 -13.27 -3.28
CA ASP A 16 -0.71 -14.57 -2.68
C ASP A 16 0.66 -14.61 -1.98
N ASP A 17 1.34 -13.47 -1.82
CA ASP A 17 2.73 -13.36 -1.30
C ASP A 17 3.74 -14.23 -2.09
N ALA A 18 3.42 -14.53 -3.35
CA ALA A 18 4.21 -15.36 -4.26
C ALA A 18 5.06 -14.53 -5.24
N LEU A 19 5.10 -13.20 -5.07
CA LEU A 19 5.80 -12.30 -5.98
C LEU A 19 7.33 -12.35 -5.75
N PRO A 20 8.14 -12.59 -6.80
CA PRO A 20 9.59 -12.43 -6.73
C PRO A 20 9.97 -10.99 -6.36
N LYS A 21 11.02 -10.83 -5.54
CA LYS A 21 11.48 -9.49 -5.10
C LYS A 21 11.82 -8.56 -6.28
N ASP A 22 12.36 -9.12 -7.35
CA ASP A 22 12.77 -8.37 -8.53
C ASP A 22 11.58 -7.83 -9.34
N ASP A 23 10.38 -8.38 -9.12
CA ASP A 23 9.15 -8.00 -9.83
C ASP A 23 8.29 -6.98 -9.07
N LEU A 24 8.72 -6.53 -7.88
CA LEU A 24 7.94 -5.63 -7.03
C LEU A 24 7.58 -4.30 -7.72
N GLU A 25 8.55 -3.70 -8.41
CA GLU A 25 8.32 -2.45 -9.14
C GLU A 25 7.32 -2.62 -10.28
N LEU A 26 7.35 -3.78 -10.96
CA LEU A 26 6.45 -4.10 -12.06
C LEU A 26 5.03 -4.37 -11.54
N ALA A 27 4.89 -5.10 -10.44
CA ALA A 27 3.61 -5.29 -9.77
C ALA A 27 3.05 -3.95 -9.26
N GLY A 28 3.89 -3.07 -8.72
CA GLY A 28 3.51 -1.72 -8.32
C GLY A 28 3.03 -0.87 -9.51
N ALA A 29 3.69 -0.97 -10.66
CA ALA A 29 3.24 -0.31 -11.89
C ALA A 29 1.90 -0.86 -12.39
N ALA A 30 1.72 -2.18 -12.36
CA ALA A 30 0.45 -2.82 -12.71
C ALA A 30 -0.69 -2.36 -11.78
N LEU A 31 -0.43 -2.29 -10.46
CA LEU A 31 -1.43 -1.92 -9.45
C LEU A 31 -1.93 -0.48 -9.61
N ARG A 32 -1.11 0.43 -10.13
CA ARG A 32 -1.49 1.83 -10.40
C ARG A 32 -2.43 1.98 -11.60
N THR A 33 -2.65 0.93 -12.39
CA THR A 33 -3.62 0.95 -13.48
C THR A 33 -5.04 0.66 -12.95
N ALA A 34 -6.07 1.18 -13.61
CA ALA A 34 -7.46 0.93 -13.22
C ALA A 34 -7.83 -0.56 -13.28
N ASP A 35 -7.33 -1.29 -14.28
CA ASP A 35 -7.52 -2.75 -14.39
C ASP A 35 -6.80 -3.49 -13.26
N GLY A 36 -5.58 -3.07 -12.91
CA GLY A 36 -4.81 -3.68 -11.84
C GLY A 36 -5.41 -3.47 -10.45
N SER A 37 -5.91 -2.26 -10.14
CA SER A 37 -6.60 -1.99 -8.88
C SER A 37 -7.91 -2.79 -8.78
N GLN A 38 -8.66 -2.88 -9.87
CA GLN A 38 -9.87 -3.70 -9.90
C GLN A 38 -9.56 -5.19 -9.73
N ALA A 39 -8.51 -5.70 -10.39
CA ALA A 39 -8.07 -7.08 -10.24
C ALA A 39 -7.64 -7.40 -8.81
N TRP A 40 -6.90 -6.47 -8.18
CA TRP A 40 -6.47 -6.57 -6.77
C TRP A 40 -7.66 -6.76 -5.83
N GLU A 41 -8.68 -5.91 -5.92
CA GLU A 41 -9.90 -6.00 -5.10
C GLU A 41 -10.62 -7.33 -5.30
N VAL A 42 -10.79 -7.76 -6.55
CA VAL A 42 -11.48 -9.01 -6.88
C VAL A 42 -10.72 -10.22 -6.35
N TYR A 43 -9.39 -10.27 -6.51
CA TYR A 43 -8.57 -11.39 -6.05
C TYR A 43 -8.54 -11.48 -4.52
N HIS A 44 -8.44 -10.36 -3.82
CA HIS A 44 -8.56 -10.36 -2.36
C HIS A 44 -9.93 -10.83 -1.88
N LEU A 45 -11.01 -10.37 -2.53
CA LEU A 45 -12.37 -10.80 -2.18
C LEU A 45 -12.56 -12.32 -2.36
N ILE A 46 -12.04 -12.89 -3.46
CA ILE A 46 -12.06 -14.34 -3.69
C ILE A 46 -11.28 -15.05 -2.57
N GLY A 47 -10.07 -14.58 -2.26
CA GLY A 47 -9.24 -15.13 -1.19
C GLY A 47 -9.93 -15.08 0.19
N ASP A 48 -10.60 -13.97 0.51
CA ASP A 48 -11.31 -13.79 1.78
C ASP A 48 -12.53 -14.73 1.89
N MET A 49 -13.27 -14.93 0.80
CA MET A 49 -14.38 -15.88 0.77
C MET A 49 -13.91 -17.32 0.98
N LEU A 50 -12.81 -17.72 0.32
CA LEU A 50 -12.24 -19.06 0.48
C LEU A 50 -11.74 -19.29 1.91
N ARG A 51 -11.01 -18.32 2.49
CA ARG A 51 -10.54 -18.42 3.89
C ARG A 51 -11.66 -18.43 4.91
N THR A 52 -12.72 -17.65 4.69
CA THR A 52 -13.88 -17.60 5.61
C THR A 52 -14.60 -18.94 5.66
N ALA A 53 -14.72 -19.64 4.53
CA ALA A 53 -15.33 -20.97 4.48
C ALA A 53 -14.57 -22.03 5.30
N GLU A 54 -13.24 -21.88 5.41
CA GLU A 54 -12.37 -22.82 6.15
C GLU A 54 -12.18 -22.44 7.63
N THR A 55 -12.57 -21.23 8.03
CA THR A 55 -12.29 -20.72 9.37
C THR A 55 -13.35 -21.17 10.38
N PRO A 56 -12.98 -21.91 11.44
CA PRO A 56 -13.92 -22.28 12.49
C PRO A 56 -14.42 -21.04 13.25
N PRO A 57 -15.63 -21.10 13.85
CA PRO A 57 -16.17 -19.97 14.58
C PRO A 57 -15.26 -19.58 15.75
N LEU A 58 -15.10 -18.26 15.95
CA LEU A 58 -14.30 -17.74 17.05
C LEU A 58 -14.93 -18.09 18.40
N SER A 59 -14.08 -18.32 19.41
CA SER A 59 -14.55 -18.53 20.78
C SER A 59 -15.38 -17.33 21.30
N GLY A 60 -16.37 -17.61 22.14
CA GLY A 60 -17.17 -16.58 22.79
C GLY A 60 -16.30 -15.51 23.47
N GLY A 61 -16.65 -14.24 23.25
CA GLY A 61 -15.92 -13.10 23.83
C GLY A 61 -14.53 -12.85 23.24
N PHE A 62 -14.13 -13.51 22.14
CA PHE A 62 -12.88 -13.21 21.43
C PHE A 62 -12.77 -11.72 21.07
N SER A 63 -13.79 -11.14 20.44
CA SER A 63 -13.78 -9.75 20.00
C SER A 63 -13.64 -8.76 21.15
N ALA A 64 -14.27 -9.03 22.30
CA ALA A 64 -14.13 -8.20 23.50
C ALA A 64 -12.70 -8.24 24.07
N ARG A 65 -12.08 -9.43 24.12
CA ARG A 65 -10.68 -9.59 24.54
C ARG A 65 -9.72 -8.92 23.57
N LEU A 66 -9.95 -9.04 22.27
CA LEU A 66 -9.14 -8.38 21.23
C LEU A 66 -9.23 -6.85 21.37
N ALA A 67 -10.44 -6.30 21.49
CA ALA A 67 -10.66 -4.87 21.68
C ALA A 67 -9.98 -4.33 22.95
N ALA A 68 -10.07 -5.05 24.08
CA ALA A 68 -9.41 -4.66 25.32
C ALA A 68 -7.87 -4.64 25.20
N ARG A 69 -7.29 -5.57 24.43
CA ARG A 69 -5.84 -5.59 24.17
C ARG A 69 -5.41 -4.45 23.26
N LEU A 70 -6.13 -4.22 22.16
CA LEU A 70 -5.86 -3.10 21.25
C LEU A 70 -5.95 -1.74 21.96
N ALA A 71 -6.91 -1.57 22.88
CA ALA A 71 -7.04 -0.34 23.67
C ALA A 71 -5.88 -0.13 24.67
N ALA A 72 -5.19 -1.21 25.07
CA ALA A 72 -4.03 -1.15 25.95
C ALA A 72 -2.71 -0.98 25.17
N GLU A 73 -2.73 -1.05 23.84
CA GLU A 73 -1.53 -0.83 23.02
C GLU A 73 -1.15 0.66 23.02
N PRO A 74 0.15 0.99 23.10
CA PRO A 74 0.60 2.37 22.98
C PRO A 74 0.26 2.89 21.59
N LEU A 75 -0.21 4.14 21.51
CA LEU A 75 -0.47 4.79 20.23
C LEU A 75 0.83 4.84 19.41
N HIS A 76 0.86 4.12 18.30
CA HIS A 76 1.97 4.21 17.37
C HIS A 76 2.05 5.63 16.82
N PRO A 77 3.24 6.25 16.77
CA PRO A 77 3.38 7.55 16.13
C PRO A 77 2.87 7.42 14.70
N ARG A 78 1.86 8.23 14.36
CA ARG A 78 1.37 8.33 12.99
C ARG A 78 2.59 8.62 12.12
N ARG A 79 2.84 7.76 11.14
CA ARG A 79 3.87 8.01 10.13
C ARG A 79 3.49 9.32 9.45
N SER A 80 4.21 10.39 9.79
CA SER A 80 4.08 11.67 9.11
C SER A 80 4.41 11.39 7.65
N THR A 81 3.45 11.54 6.75
CA THR A 81 3.73 11.62 5.30
C THR A 81 4.41 12.95 4.92
N ALA A 82 5.07 13.61 5.89
CA ALA A 82 5.79 14.86 5.71
C ALA A 82 7.24 14.53 5.32
N GLY A 83 7.39 14.17 4.05
CA GLY A 83 8.67 13.93 3.40
C GLY A 83 8.62 14.25 1.90
N GLU A 84 7.68 15.08 1.46
CA GLU A 84 7.70 15.70 0.13
C GLU A 84 7.50 17.20 0.34
N GLY A 85 8.61 17.92 0.29
CA GLY A 85 8.67 19.34 0.62
C GLY A 85 10.08 19.72 1.02
N GLU A 86 11.05 19.38 0.17
CA GLU A 86 12.32 20.09 0.15
C GLU A 86 12.00 21.57 0.00
N VAL A 87 12.08 22.31 1.12
CA VAL A 87 11.89 23.75 1.15
C VAL A 87 13.01 24.34 0.33
N ALA A 88 12.67 24.70 -0.91
CA ALA A 88 13.51 25.48 -1.79
C ALA A 88 14.04 26.71 -1.02
N LYS A 89 15.36 26.75 -0.82
CA LYS A 89 16.07 27.89 -0.29
C LYS A 89 15.77 29.11 -1.19
N PRO A 90 15.23 30.23 -0.68
CA PRO A 90 15.03 31.41 -1.50
C PRO A 90 16.40 31.98 -1.89
N MET A 91 16.66 31.99 -3.19
CA MET A 91 17.80 32.66 -3.80
C MET A 91 17.62 34.18 -3.60
N ALA A 92 18.42 34.76 -2.70
CA ALA A 92 18.49 36.20 -2.52
C ALA A 92 19.14 36.83 -3.76
N LEU A 93 18.30 37.41 -4.63
CA LEU A 93 18.72 38.29 -5.71
C LEU A 93 19.06 39.66 -5.10
N ALA A 94 20.31 39.86 -4.69
CA ALA A 94 20.83 41.19 -4.39
C ALA A 94 21.43 41.78 -5.68
N ALA A 95 20.76 42.79 -6.19
CA ALA A 95 21.13 43.54 -7.37
C ALA A 95 22.48 44.25 -7.19
N SER A 96 23.41 43.98 -8.12
CA SER A 96 24.53 44.89 -8.38
C SER A 96 24.04 46.01 -9.28
N SER A 97 23.95 47.24 -8.76
CA SER A 97 23.91 48.44 -9.59
C SER A 97 25.35 48.92 -9.83
N PRO A 98 25.77 49.15 -11.08
CA PRO A 98 27.06 49.78 -11.38
C PRO A 98 26.95 51.31 -11.29
N SER A 99 28.07 51.91 -10.87
CA SER A 99 28.32 53.35 -10.82
C SER A 99 28.64 53.91 -12.20
N SER A 100 28.05 55.06 -12.58
CA SER A 100 28.64 56.15 -13.38
C SER A 100 27.72 57.37 -13.34
#